data_AF-A0A8T3RP43-F1
#
_entry.id   AF-A0A8T3RP43-F1
#
_cell.length_a   1.000
_cell.length_b   1.000
_cell.length_c   1.000
_cell.angle_alpha   90.00
_cell.angle_beta   90.00
_cell.angle_gamma   90.00
#
_symmetry.space_group_name_H-M   'P 1'
#
loop_
_entity.id
_entity.type
_entity.pdbx_description
1 polymer ?
#
loop_
_entity_poly.entity_id
_entity_poly.type
_entity_poly.pdbx_seq_one_letter_code
_entity_poly.pdbx_strand_id
1 'polypeptide(L)'
;GAVSVAAAGIGIAHVSDVLTLPELRSGRLQPLLLEWAAPAPSLMVLYPSRRHLTARVRAFADFVAEIYPAKGAWPEITAMAAGRTKSRQ
;
A
#
# COMPACT_ATOMS: atom_id res chain seq x y z
N GLY A 1 12.55 9.34 8.25
CA GLY A 1 11.38 8.53 8.65
C GLY A 1 11.72 7.06 8.58
N ALA A 2 10.85 6.17 9.08
CA ALA A 2 11.14 4.72 9.18
C ALA A 2 11.59 4.09 7.84
N VAL A 3 10.99 4.49 6.72
CA VAL A 3 11.37 4.05 5.36
C VAL A 3 12.83 4.38 5.03
N SER A 4 13.28 5.60 5.30
CA SER A 4 14.64 6.05 4.99
C SER A 4 15.70 5.33 5.83
N VAL A 5 15.38 5.00 7.09
CA VAL A 5 16.28 4.22 7.96
C VAL A 5 16.43 2.79 7.45
N ALA A 6 15.32 2.16 7.03
CA ALA A 6 15.36 0.83 6.42
C ALA A 6 16.11 0.83 5.08
N ALA A 7 15.89 1.84 4.23
CA ALA A 7 16.57 1.98 2.94
C ALA A 7 18.09 2.23 3.10
N ALA A 8 18.52 2.76 4.24
CA ALA A 8 19.93 2.89 4.62
C ALA A 8 20.54 1.59 5.19
N GLY A 9 19.78 0.49 5.24
CA GLY A 9 20.26 -0.81 5.72
C GLY A 9 20.35 -0.93 7.25
N ILE A 10 19.73 -0.01 7.99
CA ILE A 10 19.83 0.04 9.46
C ILE A 10 18.84 -0.92 10.14
N GLY A 11 17.81 -1.40 9.42
CA GLY A 11 16.86 -2.36 9.96
C GLY A 11 15.64 -2.63 9.09
N ILE A 12 14.61 -3.22 9.69
CA ILE A 12 13.33 -3.57 9.05
C ILE A 12 12.27 -2.55 9.49
N ALA A 13 11.39 -2.14 8.57
CA ALA A 13 10.28 -1.24 8.86
C ALA A 13 8.94 -1.86 8.43
N HIS A 14 7.93 -1.77 9.31
CA HIS A 14 6.54 -2.09 8.98
C HIS A 14 5.77 -0.77 8.80
N VAL A 15 5.43 -0.47 7.55
CA VAL A 15 4.85 0.82 7.13
C VAL A 15 3.89 0.57 5.97
N SER A 16 3.04 1.56 5.65
CA SER A 16 2.20 1.50 4.45
C SER A 16 3.06 1.38 3.19
N ASP A 17 2.60 0.52 2.30
CA ASP A 17 3.08 0.30 0.95
C ASP A 17 3.22 1.59 0.12
N VAL A 18 2.29 2.52 0.24
CA VAL A 18 2.31 3.82 -0.44
C VAL A 18 3.60 4.60 -0.17
N LEU A 19 4.12 4.50 1.05
CA LEU A 19 5.36 5.18 1.45
C LEU A 19 6.61 4.45 0.97
N THR A 20 6.52 3.17 0.59
CA THR A 20 7.66 2.33 0.23
C THR A 20 7.82 2.12 -1.27
N LEU A 21 6.80 2.36 -2.11
CA LEU A 21 6.91 2.15 -3.56
C LEU A 21 8.14 2.79 -4.21
N PRO A 22 8.51 4.06 -3.94
CA PRO A 22 9.66 4.67 -4.60
C PRO A 22 10.95 3.88 -4.34
N GLU A 23 11.13 3.48 -3.09
CA GLU A 23 12.29 2.73 -2.61
C GLU A 23 12.29 1.27 -3.11
N LEU A 24 11.12 0.61 -3.10
CA LEU A 24 10.92 -0.74 -3.64
C LEU A 24 11.22 -0.77 -5.15
N ARG A 25 10.68 0.18 -5.93
CA ARG A 25 10.92 0.29 -7.38
C ARG A 25 12.38 0.57 -7.70
N SER A 26 13.08 1.31 -6.83
CA SER A 26 14.51 1.56 -6.96
C SER A 26 15.40 0.38 -6.52
N GLY A 27 14.83 -0.67 -5.93
CA GLY A 27 15.58 -1.81 -5.39
C GLY A 27 16.29 -1.54 -4.06
N ARG A 28 16.10 -0.37 -3.44
CA ARG A 28 16.71 -0.03 -2.13
C ARG A 28 15.99 -0.68 -0.94
N LEU A 29 14.76 -1.15 -1.15
CA LEU A 29 14.03 -1.96 -0.19
C LEU A 29 13.65 -3.30 -0.79
N GLN A 30 13.59 -4.31 0.06
CA GLN A 30 13.10 -5.65 -0.27
C GLN A 30 11.97 -6.05 0.68
N PRO A 31 10.82 -6.55 0.18
CA PRO A 31 9.75 -7.05 1.03
C PRO A 31 10.14 -8.36 1.73
N LEU A 32 9.80 -8.43 3.02
CA LEU A 32 10.07 -9.56 3.93
C LEU A 32 8.76 -10.08 4.53
N LEU A 33 8.76 -11.36 4.95
CA LEU A 33 7.64 -12.00 5.67
C LEU A 33 6.28 -11.86 4.97
N LEU A 34 6.25 -11.91 3.63
CA LEU A 34 5.03 -11.70 2.85
C LEU A 34 3.95 -12.75 3.14
N GLU A 35 4.35 -13.94 3.58
CA GLU A 35 3.44 -15.01 4.00
C GLU A 35 2.73 -14.73 5.33
N TRP A 36 3.22 -13.75 6.11
CA TRP A 36 2.61 -13.27 7.36
C TRP A 36 1.96 -11.89 7.19
N ALA A 37 1.91 -11.36 5.97
CA ALA A 37 1.35 -10.04 5.72
C ALA A 37 -0.16 -10.04 5.99
N ALA A 38 -0.61 -9.11 6.84
CA ALA A 38 -2.02 -8.85 7.01
C ALA A 38 -2.62 -8.30 5.70
N PRO A 39 -3.93 -8.51 5.46
CA PRO A 39 -4.63 -7.83 4.38
C PRO A 39 -4.40 -6.32 4.46
N ALA A 40 -4.10 -5.70 3.32
CA ALA A 40 -3.83 -4.28 3.30
C ALA A 40 -5.08 -3.48 3.73
N PRO A 41 -4.91 -2.42 4.54
CA PRO A 41 -6.04 -1.64 5.01
C PRO A 41 -6.74 -0.92 3.85
N SER A 42 -8.06 -0.76 3.96
CA SER A 42 -8.84 0.01 2.99
C SER A 42 -8.57 1.51 3.14
N LEU A 43 -8.38 2.20 2.01
CA LEU A 43 -8.40 3.66 1.99
C LEU A 43 -9.85 4.15 2.01
N MET A 44 -10.16 5.09 2.91
CA MET A 44 -11.51 5.64 3.06
C MET A 44 -11.51 7.15 2.89
N VAL A 45 -12.43 7.66 2.06
CA VAL A 45 -12.70 9.11 1.95
C VAL A 45 -13.82 9.46 2.93
N LEU A 46 -13.49 10.16 4.01
CA LEU A 46 -14.45 10.55 5.05
C LEU A 46 -14.98 11.96 4.81
N TYR A 47 -16.30 12.12 4.89
CA TYR A 47 -16.99 13.41 4.77
C TYR A 47 -18.20 13.49 5.71
N PRO A 48 -18.63 14.69 6.14
CA PRO A 48 -19.78 14.85 7.02
C PRO A 48 -21.09 14.37 6.35
N SER A 49 -21.86 13.54 7.06
CA SER A 49 -23.09 12.93 6.53
C SER A 49 -24.24 13.90 6.25
N ARG A 50 -24.20 15.12 6.83
CA ARG A 50 -25.36 16.03 6.89
C ARG A 50 -25.44 17.09 5.78
N ARG A 51 -24.53 17.06 4.80
CA ARG A 51 -24.63 17.88 3.59
C ARG A 51 -24.82 16.94 2.42
N HIS A 52 -25.78 17.24 1.54
CA HIS A 52 -25.85 16.60 0.22
C HIS A 52 -24.44 16.61 -0.37
N LEU A 53 -23.92 15.43 -0.70
CA LEU A 53 -22.57 15.28 -1.23
C LEU A 53 -22.47 16.17 -2.46
N THR A 54 -21.65 17.22 -2.39
CA THR A 54 -21.53 18.13 -3.52
C THR A 54 -20.92 17.39 -4.70
N ALA A 55 -21.27 17.79 -5.92
CA ALA A 55 -20.69 17.18 -7.13
C ALA A 55 -19.15 17.19 -7.10
N ARG A 56 -18.55 18.23 -6.52
CA ARG A 56 -17.10 18.35 -6.35
C ARG A 56 -16.51 17.31 -5.39
N VAL A 57 -17.16 17.06 -4.25
CA VAL A 57 -16.69 16.04 -3.29
C VAL A 57 -16.86 14.64 -3.88
N ARG A 58 -17.97 14.38 -4.58
CA ARG A 58 -18.16 13.13 -5.32
C ARG A 58 -17.06 12.92 -6.36
N ALA A 59 -16.82 13.92 -7.22
CA ALA A 59 -15.78 13.83 -8.25
C ALA A 59 -14.38 13.57 -7.66
N PHE A 60 -14.06 14.18 -6.51
CA PHE A 60 -12.81 13.89 -5.81
C PHE A 60 -12.76 12.46 -5.26
N ALA A 61 -13.84 11.98 -4.64
CA ALA A 61 -13.89 10.60 -4.14
C ALA A 61 -13.77 9.58 -5.27
N ASP A 62 -14.43 9.83 -6.41
CA ASP A 62 -14.33 9.00 -7.61
C ASP A 62 -12.89 9.00 -8.16
N PHE A 63 -12.26 10.17 -8.26
CA PHE A 63 -10.86 10.29 -8.66
C PHE A 63 -9.91 9.50 -7.74
N VAL A 64 -10.08 9.62 -6.42
CA VAL A 64 -9.28 8.87 -5.44
C VAL A 64 -9.49 7.36 -5.61
N ALA A 65 -10.73 6.92 -5.83
CA ALA A 65 -11.04 5.51 -6.06
C ALA A 65 -10.45 4.96 -7.37
N GLU A 66 -10.22 5.80 -8.37
CA GLU A 66 -9.56 5.43 -9.62
C GLU A 66 -8.04 5.21 -9.45
N ILE A 67 -7.38 6.09 -8.68
CA ILE A 67 -5.92 6.05 -8.51
C ILE A 67 -5.45 5.08 -7.43
N TYR A 68 -6.34 4.66 -6.51
CA TYR A 68 -6.03 3.70 -5.45
C TYR A 68 -6.52 2.29 -5.80
N PRO A 69 -5.66 1.25 -5.66
CA PRO A 69 -6.08 -0.12 -5.91
C PRO A 69 -7.17 -0.56 -4.91
N ALA A 70 -8.28 -1.08 -5.43
CA ALA A 70 -9.46 -1.47 -4.65
C ALA A 70 -9.21 -2.55 -3.58
N LYS A 71 -8.08 -3.28 -3.64
CA LYS A 71 -7.69 -4.31 -2.68
C LYS A 71 -6.53 -3.91 -1.74
N GLY A 72 -6.23 -2.61 -1.65
CA GLY A 72 -5.35 -2.04 -0.62
C GLY A 72 -3.84 -2.30 -0.81
N ALA A 73 -3.44 -3.30 -1.59
CA ALA A 73 -2.04 -3.57 -1.89
C ALA A 73 -1.72 -3.27 -3.36
N TRP A 74 -0.57 -2.64 -3.59
CA TRP A 74 -0.04 -2.45 -4.93
C TRP A 74 0.23 -3.81 -5.62
N PRO A 75 -0.01 -3.93 -6.95
CA PRO A 75 0.16 -5.19 -7.68
C PRO A 75 1.57 -5.78 -7.52
N GLU A 76 2.60 -4.95 -7.44
CA GLU A 76 3.99 -5.36 -7.28
C GLU A 76 4.20 -6.19 -6.00
N ILE A 77 3.67 -5.72 -4.87
CA ILE A 77 3.80 -6.42 -3.58
C ILE A 77 2.96 -7.70 -3.57
N THR A 78 1.76 -7.63 -4.15
CA THR A 78 0.85 -8.77 -4.25
C THR A 78 1.42 -9.90 -5.11
N ALA A 79 2.03 -9.57 -6.25
CA ALA A 79 2.69 -10.53 -7.13
C ALA A 79 3.90 -11.18 -6.45
N MET A 80 4.70 -10.40 -5.71
CA MET A 80 5.83 -10.90 -4.94
C MET A 80 5.41 -11.85 -3.82
N ALA A 81 4.25 -11.62 -3.20
CA ALA A 81 3.69 -12.50 -2.18
C ALA A 81 3.21 -13.82 -2.79
N ALA A 82 2.53 -13.77 -3.95
CA ALA A 82 2.02 -14.95 -4.64
C ALA A 82 3.11 -15.89 -5.20
N GLY A 83 4.29 -15.36 -5.55
CA GLY A 83 5.39 -16.14 -6.14
C GLY A 83 6.22 -16.98 -5.16
N ARG A 84 6.24 -16.64 -3.86
CA ARG A 84 7.12 -17.31 -2.87
C ARG A 84 6.47 -18.51 -2.15
N THR A 85 5.19 -18.77 -2.37
CA THR A 85 4.46 -19.89 -1.74
C THR A 85 4.89 -21.29 -2.23
N LYS A 86 5.83 -21.39 -3.19
CA LYS A 86 6.21 -22.66 -3.84
C LYS A 86 7.44 -23.40 -3.28
N SER A 87 8.13 -22.95 -2.22
CA SER A 87 9.38 -23.60 -1.75
C SER A 87 9.36 -24.23 -0.34
N ARG A 88 8.22 -24.78 0.09
CA ARG A 88 8.17 -25.69 1.26
C ARG A 88 7.25 -26.87 0.97
N GLN A 89 7.75 -27.80 0.16
CA GLN A 89 7.52 -29.23 0.33
C GLN A 89 8.88 -29.92 0.30
#